data_AF-A0A6J1WUX7-F1
#
_entry.id   AF-A0A6J1WUX7-F1
#
_cell.length_a   1.000
_cell.length_b   1.000
_cell.length_c   1.000
_cell.angle_alpha   90.00
_cell.angle_beta   90.00
_cell.angle_gamma   90.00
#
_symmetry.space_group_name_H-M   'P 1'
#
loop_
_entity.id
_entity.type
_entity.pdbx_description
1 polymer ?
#
loop_
_entity_poly.entity_id
_entity_poly.type
_entity_poly.pdbx_seq_one_letter_code
_entity_poly.pdbx_strand_id
1 'polypeptide(L)'
;MSGYPGQTPINPTPTQPGYYAPPTGQPGYPGINQGPYPIGFNPYPNQPGQPAPNNPPPSAMSYPAVPQPSAPGYAYPGYPNVTPQQPGYPNVTPQHMGYPNVTPPQPGYPNVTPQGFTSAVEWIHSTPSSAAALTDKAVVAGYEGHDGSPLWVIRARHEGDIIPGKLAIKHRAAYVPWGGKENSVQNFEVLCARPEKVRWVESKDGAVPPNAIAAGNTYSGETLFVGRARQQGSLTPGKVHPSHKVMYMSFAGNEIPHKIYEVLSFEWIQATPCDAPELSDRAVVAGYEGYDCSPLWVIRAWHAEDLIPGKLAVAHGAAYVPWGGLENAVQCIEVLCARPEDVQWLECSCGTVPPNAIEGGRTSSGEVLYIGRASQQGSLTPGKVQPSHQSMYMSFDGKEIPHHVYEVLCTV
;
A
#
# COMPACT_ATOMS: atom_id res chain seq x y z
N MET A 1 -41.47 75.62 -1.10
CA MET A 1 -42.33 75.10 -2.19
C MET A 1 -41.64 73.85 -2.70
N SER A 2 -42.10 72.61 -2.62
CA SER A 2 -43.33 71.88 -2.27
C SER A 2 -42.85 70.41 -2.26
N GLY A 3 -43.05 69.51 -1.30
CA GLY A 3 -44.16 69.25 -0.39
C GLY A 3 -44.93 68.00 -0.86
N TYR A 4 -44.91 66.93 -0.05
CA TYR A 4 -45.73 65.69 -0.03
C TYR A 4 -45.04 64.32 -0.25
N PRO A 5 -45.51 63.23 0.42
CA PRO A 5 -44.67 62.36 1.25
C PRO A 5 -44.81 60.86 0.89
N GLY A 6 -44.15 60.01 1.68
CA GLY A 6 -43.93 58.59 1.39
C GLY A 6 -45.13 57.64 1.46
N GLN A 7 -44.88 56.44 0.92
CA GLN A 7 -45.58 55.21 1.22
C GLN A 7 -44.55 54.08 1.32
N THR A 8 -44.62 53.34 2.42
CA THR A 8 -43.93 52.06 2.66
C THR A 8 -44.52 50.95 1.76
N PRO A 9 -43.71 50.07 1.16
CA PRO A 9 -44.23 48.86 0.54
C PRO A 9 -44.56 47.80 1.59
N ILE A 10 -45.78 47.30 1.48
CA ILE A 10 -46.34 46.12 2.13
C ILE A 10 -45.65 44.87 1.57
N ASN A 11 -45.20 43.99 2.48
CA ASN A 11 -44.59 42.69 2.20
C ASN A 11 -45.63 41.72 1.61
N PRO A 12 -45.43 41.09 0.45
CA PRO A 12 -46.16 39.90 0.09
C PRO A 12 -45.50 38.66 0.73
N THR A 13 -46.28 37.94 1.53
CA THR A 13 -45.97 36.63 2.10
C THR A 13 -45.53 35.64 1.00
N PRO A 14 -44.42 34.90 1.14
CA PRO A 14 -44.12 33.80 0.24
C PRO A 14 -45.07 32.63 0.52
N THR A 15 -45.86 32.27 -0.48
CA THR A 15 -46.61 31.02 -0.56
C THR A 15 -45.65 29.83 -0.55
N GLN A 16 -45.96 28.81 0.27
CA GLN A 16 -45.20 27.56 0.28
C GLN A 16 -45.33 26.83 -1.07
N PRO A 17 -44.22 26.32 -1.66
CA PRO A 17 -44.33 25.38 -2.77
C PRO A 17 -44.79 24.01 -2.27
N GLY A 18 -45.88 23.52 -2.85
CA GLY A 18 -46.47 22.22 -2.56
C GLY A 18 -45.52 21.06 -2.85
N TYR A 19 -45.64 20.03 -2.02
CA TYR A 19 -45.01 18.73 -2.20
C TYR A 19 -45.53 18.06 -3.47
N TYR A 20 -44.70 17.99 -4.51
CA TYR A 20 -44.88 17.03 -5.60
C TYR A 20 -44.17 15.72 -5.22
N ALA A 21 -44.94 14.64 -5.14
CA ALA A 21 -44.42 13.29 -4.92
C ALA A 21 -43.59 12.82 -6.14
N PRO A 22 -42.41 12.21 -5.93
CA PRO A 22 -41.64 11.65 -7.03
C PRO A 22 -42.20 10.28 -7.48
N PRO A 23 -41.95 9.86 -8.74
CA PRO A 23 -42.44 8.60 -9.27
C PRO A 23 -41.74 7.40 -8.62
N THR A 24 -42.54 6.42 -8.22
CA THR A 24 -42.12 5.16 -7.59
C THR A 24 -41.35 4.27 -8.58
N GLY A 25 -40.11 3.90 -8.23
CA GLY A 25 -39.35 2.91 -9.00
C GLY A 25 -37.89 2.78 -8.61
N GLN A 26 -37.55 2.60 -7.33
CA GLN A 26 -36.26 2.05 -6.92
C GLN A 26 -36.46 1.02 -5.81
N PRO A 27 -35.79 -0.16 -5.86
CA PRO A 27 -35.85 -1.11 -4.77
C PRO A 27 -35.11 -0.53 -3.56
N GLY A 28 -35.88 -0.04 -2.59
CA GLY A 28 -35.36 0.38 -1.29
C GLY A 28 -34.89 -0.83 -0.47
N TYR A 29 -33.89 -0.62 0.37
CA TYR A 29 -33.45 -1.60 1.36
C TYR A 29 -34.64 -1.99 2.28
N PRO A 30 -34.87 -3.29 2.55
CA PRO A 30 -35.88 -3.71 3.51
C PRO A 30 -35.47 -3.26 4.92
N GLY A 31 -36.40 -2.62 5.65
CA GLY A 31 -36.19 -2.17 7.02
C GLY A 31 -35.96 -3.35 7.97
N ILE A 32 -34.93 -3.25 8.81
CA ILE A 32 -34.57 -4.32 9.76
C ILE A 32 -35.28 -4.08 11.09
N ASN A 33 -36.14 -5.04 11.43
CA ASN A 33 -36.79 -5.20 12.73
C ASN A 33 -35.75 -5.74 13.74
N GLN A 34 -35.65 -5.12 14.91
CA GLN A 34 -34.69 -5.53 15.94
C GLN A 34 -35.13 -6.82 16.62
N GLY A 35 -34.25 -7.83 16.63
CA GLY A 35 -34.38 -9.06 17.40
C GLY A 35 -32.99 -9.61 17.76
N PRO A 36 -32.82 -10.29 18.91
CA PRO A 36 -31.52 -10.47 19.56
C PRO A 36 -30.65 -11.56 18.90
N TYR A 37 -29.35 -11.26 18.75
CA TYR A 37 -28.35 -12.16 18.18
C TYR A 37 -27.94 -13.29 19.15
N PRO A 38 -27.72 -14.53 18.66
CA PRO A 38 -26.92 -15.52 19.36
C PRO A 38 -25.41 -15.35 19.08
N ILE A 39 -24.66 -15.63 20.14
CA ILE A 39 -23.20 -15.55 20.29
C ILE A 39 -22.47 -16.56 19.39
N GLY A 40 -21.34 -16.11 18.83
CA GLY A 40 -20.15 -16.95 18.70
C GLY A 40 -19.49 -16.93 17.33
N PHE A 41 -18.51 -16.06 17.12
CA PHE A 41 -17.27 -16.40 16.40
C PHE A 41 -16.20 -15.35 16.74
N ASN A 42 -15.08 -15.81 17.31
CA ASN A 42 -13.95 -14.99 17.75
C ASN A 42 -12.78 -15.15 16.76
N PRO A 43 -12.35 -14.10 16.04
CA PRO A 43 -11.24 -14.20 15.08
C PRO A 43 -9.95 -13.51 15.53
N TYR A 44 -9.57 -13.59 16.82
CA TYR A 44 -8.25 -13.10 17.28
C TYR A 44 -7.50 -14.13 18.14
N PRO A 45 -6.34 -14.64 17.68
CA PRO A 45 -5.31 -15.18 18.55
C PRO A 45 -4.33 -14.06 18.96
N ASN A 46 -4.30 -13.76 20.26
CA ASN A 46 -3.24 -13.17 21.08
C ASN A 46 -2.36 -12.03 20.51
N GLN A 47 -2.47 -10.84 21.12
CA GLN A 47 -1.33 -9.92 21.31
C GLN A 47 -1.12 -9.63 22.82
N PRO A 48 0.13 -9.43 23.31
CA PRO A 48 0.43 -9.14 24.71
C PRO A 48 0.09 -7.69 25.09
N GLY A 49 -0.59 -7.51 26.22
CA GLY A 49 -1.11 -6.22 26.70
C GLY A 49 -0.10 -5.35 27.47
N GLN A 50 -0.35 -4.04 27.45
CA GLN A 50 0.26 -3.05 28.34
C GLN A 50 -0.45 -2.98 29.71
N PRO A 51 0.24 -2.52 30.79
CA PRO A 51 -0.15 -2.76 32.17
C PRO A 51 -1.17 -1.77 32.76
N ALA A 52 -1.95 -2.24 33.72
CA ALA A 52 -2.88 -1.47 34.57
C ALA A 52 -2.21 -1.08 35.93
N PRO A 53 -2.76 -0.10 36.67
CA PRO A 53 -2.00 0.72 37.64
C PRO A 53 -1.80 0.11 39.05
N ASN A 54 -0.74 0.60 39.70
CA ASN A 54 -0.21 0.25 41.02
C ASN A 54 -1.23 0.29 42.18
N ASN A 55 -1.28 -0.79 42.96
CA ASN A 55 -1.70 -0.79 44.36
C ASN A 55 -0.74 -1.68 45.19
N PRO A 56 -0.32 -1.26 46.42
CA PRO A 56 0.67 -1.98 47.23
C PRO A 56 0.04 -3.18 47.99
N PRO A 57 0.85 -4.19 48.40
CA PRO A 57 0.32 -5.45 48.92
C PRO A 57 0.10 -5.43 50.45
N PRO A 58 -0.86 -6.21 50.98
CA PRO A 58 -0.83 -6.67 52.37
C PRO A 58 -0.21 -8.07 52.51
N SER A 59 0.70 -8.15 53.48
CA SER A 59 1.14 -9.27 54.33
C SER A 59 0.85 -10.73 53.92
N ALA A 60 1.93 -11.51 53.82
CA ALA A 60 1.95 -12.95 53.61
C ALA A 60 1.23 -13.74 54.72
N MET A 61 0.37 -14.69 54.33
CA MET A 61 0.03 -15.86 55.11
C MET A 61 0.39 -17.12 54.32
N SER A 62 1.17 -17.96 55.00
CA SER A 62 1.81 -19.21 54.61
C SER A 62 0.85 -20.39 54.46
N TYR A 63 1.05 -21.25 53.46
CA TYR A 63 0.69 -22.67 53.49
C TYR A 63 1.69 -23.54 52.67
N PRO A 64 1.83 -24.85 52.99
CA PRO A 64 3.11 -25.57 52.97
C PRO A 64 3.38 -26.39 51.70
N ALA A 65 4.67 -26.73 51.53
CA ALA A 65 5.22 -27.55 50.45
C ALA A 65 4.88 -29.05 50.59
N VAL A 66 4.70 -29.72 49.44
CA VAL A 66 4.58 -31.19 49.34
C VAL A 66 5.79 -31.74 48.54
N PRO A 67 6.42 -32.87 48.93
CA PRO A 67 7.73 -33.29 48.44
C PRO A 67 7.67 -34.15 47.16
N GLN A 68 8.70 -34.02 46.31
CA GLN A 68 9.00 -34.92 45.18
C GLN A 68 9.81 -36.16 45.65
N PRO A 69 9.52 -37.37 45.16
CA PRO A 69 10.39 -38.53 45.37
C PRO A 69 11.47 -38.67 44.29
N SER A 70 12.70 -38.85 44.75
CA SER A 70 13.93 -39.18 44.02
C SER A 70 14.06 -40.67 43.68
N ALA A 71 14.69 -40.99 42.54
CA ALA A 71 15.22 -42.32 42.23
C ALA A 71 16.66 -42.25 41.63
N PRO A 72 17.51 -43.28 41.81
CA PRO A 72 18.97 -43.18 41.81
C PRO A 72 19.65 -43.63 40.50
N GLY A 73 20.88 -43.16 40.28
CA GLY A 73 21.71 -43.47 39.10
C GLY A 73 22.67 -44.66 39.29
N TYR A 74 23.16 -45.20 38.17
CA TYR A 74 24.39 -46.00 38.07
C TYR A 74 25.04 -45.84 36.67
N ALA A 75 26.37 -45.99 36.66
CA ALA A 75 27.33 -45.60 35.62
C ALA A 75 27.51 -46.60 34.45
N TYR A 76 28.05 -46.12 33.32
CA TYR A 76 28.48 -46.94 32.18
C TYR A 76 30.01 -46.81 31.94
N PRO A 77 30.74 -47.92 31.68
CA PRO A 77 32.16 -47.92 31.29
C PRO A 77 32.38 -47.90 29.75
N GLY A 78 33.61 -47.58 29.32
CA GLY A 78 33.94 -47.04 27.99
C GLY A 78 34.45 -47.99 26.88
N TYR A 79 34.65 -47.33 25.71
CA TYR A 79 35.46 -47.62 24.50
C TYR A 79 35.04 -48.77 23.55
N PRO A 80 35.43 -48.81 22.23
CA PRO A 80 36.26 -47.89 21.42
C PRO A 80 35.72 -47.50 20.01
N ASN A 81 36.45 -46.62 19.34
CA ASN A 81 36.28 -46.09 17.98
C ASN A 81 36.79 -47.06 16.89
N VAL A 82 36.01 -47.31 15.82
CA VAL A 82 36.47 -47.95 14.56
C VAL A 82 35.61 -47.53 13.35
N THR A 83 36.27 -47.01 12.31
CA THR A 83 35.74 -46.75 10.95
C THR A 83 35.93 -47.98 10.04
N PRO A 84 34.95 -48.33 9.18
CA PRO A 84 35.22 -49.20 8.01
C PRO A 84 35.03 -48.51 6.65
N GLN A 85 35.96 -48.83 5.74
CA GLN A 85 36.17 -48.33 4.37
C GLN A 85 35.17 -48.92 3.34
N GLN A 86 34.96 -48.20 2.22
CA GLN A 86 34.25 -48.68 1.02
C GLN A 86 35.17 -49.52 0.10
N PRO A 87 34.67 -50.60 -0.53
CA PRO A 87 35.36 -51.29 -1.63
C PRO A 87 35.01 -50.71 -3.01
N GLY A 88 36.02 -50.49 -3.86
CA GLY A 88 35.88 -50.02 -5.25
C GLY A 88 36.02 -51.13 -6.29
N TYR A 89 35.56 -50.87 -7.54
CA TYR A 89 35.80 -51.65 -8.76
C TYR A 89 35.58 -50.76 -10.02
N PRO A 90 36.07 -51.16 -11.22
CA PRO A 90 37.03 -50.37 -12.01
C PRO A 90 36.46 -49.58 -13.20
N ASN A 91 37.29 -48.66 -13.68
CA ASN A 91 37.10 -47.79 -14.83
C ASN A 91 37.31 -48.53 -16.17
N VAL A 92 36.32 -48.50 -17.07
CA VAL A 92 36.47 -48.81 -18.50
C VAL A 92 35.56 -47.90 -19.33
N THR A 93 36.17 -47.15 -20.25
CA THR A 93 35.47 -46.39 -21.31
C THR A 93 35.35 -47.24 -22.56
N PRO A 94 34.15 -47.35 -23.15
CA PRO A 94 34.02 -47.52 -24.59
C PRO A 94 33.06 -46.52 -25.24
N GLN A 95 33.31 -46.36 -26.53
CA GLN A 95 32.90 -45.29 -27.43
C GLN A 95 31.39 -45.23 -27.76
N HIS A 96 31.00 -44.01 -28.13
CA HIS A 96 29.81 -43.58 -28.88
C HIS A 96 29.19 -44.64 -29.81
N MET A 97 27.91 -44.97 -29.61
CA MET A 97 27.03 -45.49 -30.67
C MET A 97 25.59 -45.04 -30.40
N GLY A 98 25.03 -44.26 -31.32
CA GLY A 98 23.72 -43.62 -31.19
C GLY A 98 22.55 -44.54 -31.52
N TYR A 99 21.46 -44.38 -30.78
CA TYR A 99 20.13 -44.87 -31.15
C TYR A 99 19.08 -43.77 -30.88
N PRO A 100 18.12 -43.56 -31.79
CA PRO A 100 17.17 -42.46 -31.71
C PRO A 100 16.11 -42.76 -30.65
N ASN A 101 15.97 -41.88 -29.65
CA ASN A 101 14.88 -41.95 -28.70
C ASN A 101 13.70 -41.12 -29.21
N VAL A 102 12.68 -41.80 -29.73
CA VAL A 102 11.40 -41.22 -30.12
C VAL A 102 10.59 -40.91 -28.86
N THR A 103 10.44 -39.63 -28.54
CA THR A 103 9.57 -39.14 -27.47
C THR A 103 8.11 -39.24 -27.90
N PRO A 104 7.19 -39.81 -27.10
CA PRO A 104 5.76 -39.78 -27.41
C PRO A 104 5.24 -38.33 -27.42
N PRO A 105 4.35 -37.95 -28.35
CA PRO A 105 3.76 -36.61 -28.34
C PRO A 105 2.85 -36.44 -27.11
N GLN A 106 3.18 -35.45 -26.28
CA GLN A 106 2.32 -34.98 -25.19
C GLN A 106 1.08 -34.28 -25.79
N PRO A 107 -0.14 -34.54 -25.26
CA PRO A 107 -1.35 -33.80 -25.65
C PRO A 107 -1.17 -32.30 -25.37
N GLY A 108 -1.24 -31.50 -26.43
CA GLY A 108 -1.14 -30.04 -26.35
C GLY A 108 -2.35 -29.46 -25.64
N TYR A 109 -2.20 -29.09 -24.38
CA TYR A 109 -3.05 -28.10 -23.77
C TYR A 109 -2.62 -26.73 -24.33
N PRO A 110 -3.53 -25.93 -24.90
CA PRO A 110 -3.17 -24.57 -25.29
C PRO A 110 -2.66 -23.84 -24.05
N ASN A 111 -1.43 -23.37 -24.10
CA ASN A 111 -0.85 -22.51 -23.09
C ASN A 111 -1.56 -21.15 -23.19
N VAL A 112 -2.72 -21.04 -22.54
CA VAL A 112 -3.39 -19.77 -22.39
C VAL A 112 -2.63 -19.02 -21.32
N THR A 113 -1.60 -18.28 -21.75
CA THR A 113 -0.99 -17.25 -20.91
C THR A 113 -2.13 -16.35 -20.44
N PRO A 114 -2.44 -16.24 -19.13
CA PRO A 114 -3.43 -15.28 -18.68
C PRO A 114 -2.98 -13.91 -19.20
N GLN A 115 -3.85 -13.20 -19.92
CA GLN A 115 -3.55 -11.83 -20.37
C GLN A 115 -3.14 -11.02 -19.14
N GLY A 116 -1.82 -10.82 -19.01
CA GLY A 116 -1.19 -10.21 -17.86
C GLY A 116 -1.67 -8.77 -17.71
N PHE A 117 -1.66 -8.30 -16.47
CA PHE A 117 -1.61 -6.86 -16.22
C PHE A 117 -0.41 -6.27 -16.99
N THR A 118 -0.61 -5.18 -17.70
CA THR A 118 0.42 -4.34 -18.32
C THR A 118 1.01 -3.33 -17.34
N SER A 119 0.38 -3.09 -16.18
CA SER A 119 0.87 -2.24 -15.09
C SER A 119 0.57 -2.83 -13.70
N ALA A 120 1.31 -2.42 -12.65
CA ALA A 120 1.08 -2.86 -11.27
C ALA A 120 -0.33 -2.49 -10.75
N VAL A 121 -0.86 -1.37 -11.25
CA VAL A 121 -2.20 -0.85 -10.98
C VAL A 121 -2.76 -0.35 -12.31
N GLU A 122 -4.00 -0.69 -12.66
CA GLU A 122 -4.67 -0.29 -13.90
C GLU A 122 -6.08 0.21 -13.62
N TRP A 123 -6.50 1.24 -14.34
CA TRP A 123 -7.87 1.72 -14.35
C TRP A 123 -8.54 1.25 -15.65
N ILE A 124 -9.44 0.27 -15.55
CA ILE A 124 -10.06 -0.36 -16.71
C ILE A 124 -11.50 0.14 -16.85
N HIS A 125 -11.80 0.78 -17.99
CA HIS A 125 -13.15 1.25 -18.31
C HIS A 125 -14.16 0.11 -18.25
N SER A 126 -15.29 0.36 -17.59
CA SER A 126 -16.31 -0.65 -17.30
C SER A 126 -17.68 -0.03 -17.03
N THR A 127 -18.68 -0.89 -17.05
CA THR A 127 -20.05 -0.64 -16.62
C THR A 127 -20.46 -1.71 -15.62
N PRO A 128 -21.62 -1.58 -14.94
CA PRO A 128 -22.10 -2.63 -14.05
C PRO A 128 -22.32 -3.99 -14.73
N SER A 129 -22.51 -4.01 -16.06
CA SER A 129 -22.69 -5.23 -16.83
C SER A 129 -21.36 -5.84 -17.32
N SER A 130 -20.33 -5.05 -17.58
CA SER A 130 -19.03 -5.54 -18.08
C SER A 130 -18.04 -5.89 -16.96
N ALA A 131 -18.18 -5.28 -15.78
CA ALA A 131 -17.18 -5.36 -14.70
C ALA A 131 -16.90 -6.80 -14.22
N ALA A 132 -17.86 -7.72 -14.32
CA ALA A 132 -17.67 -9.12 -13.90
C ALA A 132 -16.49 -9.82 -14.62
N ALA A 133 -16.09 -9.35 -15.81
CA ALA A 133 -14.92 -9.85 -16.53
C ALA A 133 -13.58 -9.56 -15.81
N LEU A 134 -13.59 -8.66 -14.81
CA LEU A 134 -12.41 -8.25 -14.05
C LEU A 134 -12.31 -8.92 -12.67
N THR A 135 -13.12 -9.95 -12.40
CA THR A 135 -13.19 -10.58 -11.06
C THR A 135 -11.84 -11.03 -10.52
N ASP A 136 -10.97 -11.56 -11.38
CA ASP A 136 -9.64 -12.04 -10.99
C ASP A 136 -8.58 -10.93 -10.94
N LYS A 137 -8.97 -9.68 -11.23
CA LYS A 137 -8.06 -8.53 -11.34
C LYS A 137 -8.40 -7.36 -10.45
N ALA A 138 -9.68 -7.19 -10.10
CA ALA A 138 -10.17 -6.03 -9.39
C ALA A 138 -9.70 -5.99 -7.94
N VAL A 139 -9.38 -4.78 -7.46
CA VAL A 139 -9.05 -4.55 -6.06
C VAL A 139 -10.32 -4.61 -5.23
N VAL A 140 -10.45 -5.68 -4.43
CA VAL A 140 -11.49 -5.79 -3.39
C VAL A 140 -11.09 -4.90 -2.22
N ALA A 141 -11.86 -3.83 -1.99
CA ALA A 141 -11.57 -2.86 -0.95
C ALA A 141 -12.36 -3.06 0.34
N GLY A 142 -13.36 -3.92 0.32
CA GLY A 142 -14.12 -4.28 1.51
C GLY A 142 -15.35 -5.07 1.16
N TYR A 143 -16.40 -4.92 1.95
CA TYR A 143 -17.60 -5.75 1.89
C TYR A 143 -18.83 -5.01 2.38
N GLU A 144 -19.98 -5.36 1.82
CA GLU A 144 -21.30 -4.94 2.28
C GLU A 144 -21.58 -5.44 3.69
N GLY A 145 -22.14 -4.58 4.54
CA GLY A 145 -22.41 -4.94 5.94
C GLY A 145 -23.55 -5.93 6.14
N HIS A 146 -24.48 -6.03 5.17
CA HIS A 146 -25.71 -6.82 5.31
C HIS A 146 -25.59 -8.25 4.78
N ASP A 147 -24.76 -8.49 3.76
CA ASP A 147 -24.59 -9.81 3.14
C ASP A 147 -23.12 -10.23 2.91
N GLY A 148 -22.17 -9.37 3.30
CA GLY A 148 -20.74 -9.62 3.15
C GLY A 148 -20.23 -9.60 1.71
N SER A 149 -21.05 -9.20 0.73
CA SER A 149 -20.64 -9.20 -0.67
C SER A 149 -19.49 -8.21 -0.95
N PRO A 150 -18.55 -8.54 -1.86
CA PRO A 150 -17.36 -7.74 -2.05
C PRO A 150 -17.66 -6.38 -2.68
N LEU A 151 -16.96 -5.36 -2.20
CA LEU A 151 -16.94 -4.02 -2.76
C LEU A 151 -15.62 -3.79 -3.49
N TRP A 152 -15.70 -3.38 -4.76
CA TRP A 152 -14.53 -3.05 -5.57
C TRP A 152 -14.29 -1.55 -5.60
N VAL A 153 -13.03 -1.16 -5.77
CA VAL A 153 -12.66 0.23 -6.03
C VAL A 153 -13.01 0.60 -7.45
N ILE A 154 -13.69 1.74 -7.61
CA ILE A 154 -13.90 2.39 -8.90
C ILE A 154 -13.49 3.85 -8.85
N ARG A 155 -13.36 4.49 -10.00
CA ARG A 155 -13.43 5.94 -10.15
C ARG A 155 -14.39 6.32 -11.28
N ALA A 156 -15.06 7.47 -11.18
CA ALA A 156 -15.97 7.94 -12.21
C ALA A 156 -15.94 9.47 -12.35
N ARG A 157 -16.25 9.96 -13.55
CA ARG A 157 -16.51 11.40 -13.78
C ARG A 157 -17.88 11.76 -13.19
N HIS A 158 -17.93 12.80 -12.35
CA HIS A 158 -19.17 13.34 -11.82
C HIS A 158 -19.00 14.82 -11.49
N GLU A 159 -19.87 15.69 -12.02
CA GLU A 159 -19.87 17.14 -11.75
C GLU A 159 -18.50 17.83 -11.95
N GLY A 160 -17.74 17.38 -12.97
CA GLY A 160 -16.42 17.93 -13.31
C GLY A 160 -15.24 17.24 -12.62
N ASP A 161 -15.48 16.49 -11.55
CA ASP A 161 -14.45 15.76 -10.80
C ASP A 161 -14.26 14.35 -11.36
N ILE A 162 -13.09 13.75 -11.10
CA ILE A 162 -12.87 12.29 -11.14
C ILE A 162 -12.89 11.81 -9.69
N ILE A 163 -13.84 10.94 -9.35
CA ILE A 163 -14.13 10.61 -7.95
C ILE A 163 -13.96 9.11 -7.70
N PRO A 164 -13.10 8.71 -6.74
CA PRO A 164 -13.05 7.34 -6.22
C PRO A 164 -14.34 6.94 -5.48
N GLY A 165 -14.79 5.71 -5.69
CA GLY A 165 -16.03 5.20 -5.12
C GLY A 165 -16.06 3.68 -5.00
N LYS A 166 -17.27 3.12 -4.94
CA LYS A 166 -17.50 1.68 -4.75
C LYS A 166 -18.30 1.08 -5.91
N LEU A 167 -17.99 -0.16 -6.27
CA LEU A 167 -18.87 -1.05 -7.02
C LEU A 167 -19.25 -2.23 -6.15
N ALA A 168 -20.55 -2.35 -5.85
CA ALA A 168 -21.14 -3.53 -5.27
C ALA A 168 -21.38 -4.56 -6.38
N ILE A 169 -20.36 -5.37 -6.69
CA ILE A 169 -20.32 -6.19 -7.91
C ILE A 169 -21.49 -7.19 -7.97
N LYS A 170 -21.87 -7.78 -6.84
CA LYS A 170 -23.01 -8.72 -6.74
C LYS A 170 -24.33 -8.04 -7.07
N HIS A 171 -24.49 -6.77 -6.68
CA HIS A 171 -25.70 -5.97 -6.89
C HIS A 171 -25.68 -5.17 -8.20
N ARG A 172 -24.55 -5.17 -8.93
CA ARG A 172 -24.33 -4.37 -10.15
C ARG A 172 -24.67 -2.90 -9.94
N ALA A 173 -24.26 -2.36 -8.79
CA ALA A 173 -24.57 -0.99 -8.40
C ALA A 173 -23.26 -0.26 -8.05
N ALA A 174 -22.99 0.83 -8.76
CA ALA A 174 -21.79 1.63 -8.61
C ALA A 174 -22.14 3.04 -8.13
N TYR A 175 -21.32 3.56 -7.21
CA TYR A 175 -21.59 4.84 -6.56
C TYR A 175 -20.31 5.64 -6.30
N VAL A 176 -20.43 6.96 -6.38
CA VAL A 176 -19.41 7.92 -5.95
C VAL A 176 -19.98 8.92 -4.96
N PRO A 177 -19.23 9.32 -3.91
CA PRO A 177 -19.66 10.32 -2.95
C PRO A 177 -19.43 11.72 -3.51
N TRP A 178 -20.46 12.57 -3.57
CA TRP A 178 -20.32 13.97 -3.97
C TRP A 178 -21.50 14.82 -3.52
N GLY A 179 -21.23 16.06 -3.08
CA GLY A 179 -22.26 17.06 -2.79
C GLY A 179 -23.23 16.66 -1.67
N GLY A 180 -22.78 15.88 -0.69
CA GLY A 180 -23.61 15.36 0.40
C GLY A 180 -24.40 14.09 0.03
N LYS A 181 -24.25 13.55 -1.18
CA LYS A 181 -25.05 12.42 -1.69
C LYS A 181 -24.21 11.23 -2.15
N GLU A 182 -24.84 10.05 -2.10
CA GLU A 182 -24.40 8.86 -2.83
C GLU A 182 -24.95 8.91 -4.25
N ASN A 183 -24.09 9.11 -5.24
CA ASN A 183 -24.50 9.31 -6.63
C ASN A 183 -24.24 8.04 -7.43
N SER A 184 -25.28 7.50 -8.07
CA SER A 184 -25.16 6.31 -8.93
C SER A 184 -24.45 6.65 -10.23
N VAL A 185 -23.51 5.80 -10.64
CA VAL A 185 -22.74 5.95 -11.89
C VAL A 185 -22.84 4.68 -12.75
N GLN A 186 -22.87 4.86 -14.06
CA GLN A 186 -23.01 3.76 -15.03
C GLN A 186 -21.75 3.51 -15.86
N ASN A 187 -20.94 4.56 -16.05
CA ASN A 187 -19.64 4.48 -16.72
C ASN A 187 -18.57 4.85 -15.69
N PHE A 188 -17.62 3.96 -15.48
CA PHE A 188 -16.57 4.11 -14.49
C PHE A 188 -15.34 3.32 -14.93
N GLU A 189 -14.24 3.49 -14.19
CA GLU A 189 -13.07 2.63 -14.31
C GLU A 189 -12.94 1.80 -13.04
N VAL A 190 -12.69 0.50 -13.19
CA VAL A 190 -12.38 -0.41 -12.07
C VAL A 190 -10.88 -0.37 -11.81
N LEU A 191 -10.49 -0.29 -10.54
CA LEU A 191 -9.10 -0.46 -10.15
C LEU A 191 -8.72 -1.94 -10.18
N CYS A 192 -7.75 -2.28 -11.02
CA CYS A 192 -7.19 -3.61 -11.13
C CYS A 192 -5.74 -3.58 -10.64
N ALA A 193 -5.38 -4.43 -9.70
CA ALA A 193 -4.01 -4.56 -9.21
C ALA A 193 -3.79 -5.96 -8.65
N ARG A 194 -2.55 -6.43 -8.66
CA ARG A 194 -2.23 -7.66 -7.94
C ARG A 194 -2.21 -7.39 -6.42
N PRO A 195 -2.77 -8.28 -5.58
CA PRO A 195 -2.85 -8.05 -4.14
C PRO A 195 -1.50 -7.75 -3.47
N GLU A 196 -0.41 -8.35 -3.96
CA GLU A 196 0.97 -8.15 -3.46
C GLU A 196 1.66 -6.87 -3.93
N LYS A 197 0.91 -5.94 -4.54
CA LYS A 197 1.41 -4.66 -5.06
C LYS A 197 0.77 -3.46 -4.39
N VAL A 198 -0.25 -3.70 -3.56
CA VAL A 198 -1.02 -2.64 -2.91
C VAL A 198 -1.30 -3.03 -1.48
N ARG A 199 -1.24 -2.03 -0.61
CA ARG A 199 -1.58 -2.21 0.80
C ARG A 199 -2.47 -1.09 1.28
N TRP A 200 -3.25 -1.40 2.31
CA TRP A 200 -4.03 -0.42 3.04
C TRP A 200 -3.20 0.10 4.22
N VAL A 201 -3.08 1.43 4.33
CA VAL A 201 -2.29 2.10 5.37
C VAL A 201 -3.23 2.99 6.18
N GLU A 202 -3.30 2.77 7.49
CA GLU A 202 -4.10 3.60 8.39
C GLU A 202 -3.64 5.07 8.34
N SER A 203 -4.60 5.99 8.31
CA SER A 203 -4.39 7.43 8.23
C SER A 203 -5.56 8.19 8.83
N LYS A 204 -5.40 9.51 9.03
CA LYS A 204 -6.44 10.34 9.63
C LYS A 204 -6.33 11.82 9.27
N ASP A 205 -7.42 12.54 9.46
CA ASP A 205 -7.50 14.01 9.41
C ASP A 205 -6.87 14.64 8.14
N GLY A 206 -7.03 13.98 6.99
CA GLY A 206 -6.48 14.43 5.69
C GLY A 206 -5.07 13.94 5.38
N ALA A 207 -4.41 13.27 6.33
CA ALA A 207 -3.11 12.66 6.07
C ALA A 207 -3.24 11.61 4.95
N VAL A 208 -2.27 11.63 4.05
CA VAL A 208 -2.12 10.70 2.94
C VAL A 208 -0.71 10.15 2.98
N PRO A 209 -0.51 8.82 2.99
CA PRO A 209 0.81 8.22 2.93
C PRO A 209 1.53 8.62 1.64
N PRO A 210 2.86 8.78 1.65
CA PRO A 210 3.56 9.27 0.46
C PRO A 210 3.57 8.32 -0.75
N ASN A 211 3.15 7.07 -0.56
CA ASN A 211 2.97 6.06 -1.60
C ASN A 211 1.49 5.83 -1.96
N ALA A 212 0.58 6.73 -1.56
CA ALA A 212 -0.84 6.60 -1.85
C ALA A 212 -1.13 6.63 -3.36
N ILE A 213 -2.06 5.79 -3.79
CA ILE A 213 -2.47 5.73 -5.20
C ILE A 213 -3.43 6.89 -5.49
N ALA A 214 -2.98 7.82 -6.35
CA ALA A 214 -3.84 8.84 -6.91
C ALA A 214 -4.97 8.20 -7.72
N ALA A 215 -6.20 8.61 -7.46
CA ALA A 215 -7.39 7.92 -7.98
C ALA A 215 -8.44 8.86 -8.56
N GLY A 216 -8.20 10.17 -8.48
CA GLY A 216 -9.04 11.17 -9.08
C GLY A 216 -8.54 12.56 -8.77
N ASN A 217 -9.31 13.55 -9.21
CA ASN A 217 -9.00 14.94 -9.00
C ASN A 217 -10.29 15.75 -8.97
N THR A 218 -10.32 16.81 -8.18
CA THR A 218 -11.38 17.81 -8.24
C THR A 218 -11.29 18.61 -9.55
N TYR A 219 -12.35 19.36 -9.87
CA TYR A 219 -12.38 20.28 -11.00
C TYR A 219 -11.28 21.36 -10.90
N SER A 220 -10.86 21.70 -9.68
CA SER A 220 -9.78 22.65 -9.41
C SER A 220 -8.39 22.02 -9.45
N GLY A 221 -8.30 20.71 -9.68
CA GLY A 221 -7.04 19.97 -9.81
C GLY A 221 -6.48 19.41 -8.50
N GLU A 222 -7.23 19.43 -7.39
CA GLU A 222 -6.76 18.79 -6.15
C GLU A 222 -6.85 17.26 -6.32
N THR A 223 -5.73 16.57 -6.08
CA THR A 223 -5.65 15.10 -6.15
C THR A 223 -6.48 14.44 -5.06
N LEU A 224 -7.25 13.42 -5.44
CA LEU A 224 -8.03 12.57 -4.56
C LEU A 224 -7.44 11.15 -4.54
N PHE A 225 -7.51 10.51 -3.39
CA PHE A 225 -6.93 9.17 -3.17
C PHE A 225 -8.02 8.15 -2.82
N VAL A 226 -7.72 6.86 -3.03
CA VAL A 226 -8.63 5.79 -2.57
C VAL A 226 -8.47 5.62 -1.07
N GLY A 227 -9.57 5.81 -0.34
CA GLY A 227 -9.65 5.45 1.07
C GLY A 227 -10.68 4.36 1.29
N ARG A 228 -10.65 3.73 2.47
CA ARG A 228 -11.76 2.93 2.98
C ARG A 228 -11.97 3.17 4.47
N ALA A 229 -13.22 3.03 4.92
CA ALA A 229 -13.57 3.16 6.33
C ALA A 229 -14.68 2.17 6.71
N ARG A 230 -14.80 1.90 8.01
CA ARG A 230 -15.88 1.08 8.56
C ARG A 230 -17.11 1.94 8.83
N GLN A 231 -18.28 1.47 8.39
CA GLN A 231 -19.57 2.11 8.66
C GLN A 231 -20.65 1.04 8.80
N GLN A 232 -21.32 0.97 9.95
CA GLN A 232 -22.44 0.05 10.21
C GLN A 232 -22.18 -1.41 9.77
N GLY A 233 -21.01 -1.95 10.11
CA GLY A 233 -20.61 -3.31 9.74
C GLY A 233 -20.09 -3.48 8.30
N SER A 234 -20.20 -2.47 7.45
CA SER A 234 -19.58 -2.42 6.12
C SER A 234 -18.15 -1.89 6.20
N LEU A 235 -17.26 -2.38 5.35
CA LEU A 235 -15.97 -1.77 5.05
C LEU A 235 -16.05 -1.24 3.62
N THR A 236 -16.08 0.08 3.43
CA THR A 236 -16.46 0.68 2.14
C THR A 236 -15.38 1.61 1.61
N PRO A 237 -15.01 1.51 0.32
CA PRO A 237 -14.10 2.46 -0.32
C PRO A 237 -14.80 3.78 -0.69
N GLY A 238 -13.99 4.84 -0.84
CA GLY A 238 -14.42 6.15 -1.30
C GLY A 238 -13.24 7.10 -1.48
N LYS A 239 -13.49 8.42 -1.46
CA LYS A 239 -12.46 9.43 -1.74
C LYS A 239 -11.83 9.96 -0.46
N VAL A 240 -10.51 9.97 -0.37
CA VAL A 240 -9.78 10.81 0.59
C VAL A 240 -9.61 12.18 -0.03
N HIS A 241 -10.01 13.21 0.70
CA HIS A 241 -9.92 14.60 0.27
C HIS A 241 -9.01 15.37 1.24
N PRO A 242 -7.71 15.53 0.89
CA PRO A 242 -6.70 16.07 1.80
C PRO A 242 -7.08 17.43 2.39
N SER A 243 -7.52 18.38 1.56
CA SER A 243 -7.87 19.73 2.02
C SER A 243 -9.09 19.76 2.95
N HIS A 244 -10.06 18.85 2.75
CA HIS A 244 -11.23 18.70 3.62
C HIS A 244 -10.92 17.92 4.91
N LYS A 245 -9.74 17.30 4.99
CA LYS A 245 -9.26 16.54 6.14
C LYS A 245 -10.10 15.31 6.50
N VAL A 246 -10.76 14.71 5.49
CA VAL A 246 -11.62 13.54 5.68
C VAL A 246 -11.58 12.60 4.47
N MET A 247 -11.98 11.36 4.71
CA MET A 247 -12.41 10.42 3.68
C MET A 247 -13.93 10.46 3.57
N TYR A 248 -14.47 10.56 2.36
CA TYR A 248 -15.90 10.47 2.08
C TYR A 248 -16.25 9.12 1.48
N MET A 249 -17.33 8.50 1.96
CA MET A 249 -17.88 7.28 1.38
C MET A 249 -19.36 7.42 1.03
N SER A 250 -19.75 6.70 -0.02
CA SER A 250 -21.14 6.51 -0.42
C SER A 250 -21.81 5.48 0.48
N PHE A 251 -22.83 5.88 1.23
CA PHE A 251 -23.55 4.97 2.12
C PHE A 251 -25.00 5.41 2.35
N ALA A 252 -25.94 4.50 2.09
CA ALA A 252 -27.38 4.68 2.34
C ALA A 252 -27.94 6.01 1.78
N GLY A 253 -27.60 6.33 0.52
CA GLY A 253 -28.06 7.54 -0.16
C GLY A 253 -27.26 8.81 0.14
N ASN A 254 -26.32 8.76 1.10
CA ASN A 254 -25.58 9.93 1.57
C ASN A 254 -24.08 9.81 1.31
N GLU A 255 -23.42 10.96 1.24
CA GLU A 255 -21.97 11.08 1.39
C GLU A 255 -21.64 11.26 2.87
N ILE A 256 -20.88 10.33 3.43
CA ILE A 256 -20.54 10.31 4.86
C ILE A 256 -19.05 10.59 5.05
N PRO A 257 -18.65 11.61 5.84
CA PRO A 257 -17.26 11.87 6.16
C PRO A 257 -16.73 10.98 7.31
N HIS A 258 -15.50 10.50 7.16
CA HIS A 258 -14.74 9.76 8.15
C HIS A 258 -13.37 10.42 8.36
N LYS A 259 -12.99 10.64 9.63
CA LYS A 259 -11.68 11.20 9.99
C LYS A 259 -10.59 10.16 10.14
N ILE A 260 -10.94 8.91 10.40
CA ILE A 260 -10.02 7.77 10.52
C ILE A 260 -10.38 6.81 9.40
N TYR A 261 -9.39 6.44 8.60
CA TYR A 261 -9.56 5.65 7.39
C TYR A 261 -8.25 4.92 7.07
N GLU A 262 -8.30 4.00 6.12
CA GLU A 262 -7.10 3.46 5.48
C GLU A 262 -6.99 4.03 4.06
N VAL A 263 -5.78 4.31 3.60
CA VAL A 263 -5.49 4.75 2.22
C VAL A 263 -4.87 3.59 1.45
N LEU A 264 -5.31 3.40 0.21
CA LEU A 264 -4.67 2.43 -0.69
C LEU A 264 -3.37 3.01 -1.22
N SER A 265 -2.27 2.30 -1.01
CA SER A 265 -0.93 2.75 -1.36
C SER A 265 -0.18 1.67 -2.14
N PHE A 266 0.73 2.10 -3.02
CA PHE A 266 1.72 1.25 -3.66
C PHE A 266 2.61 0.57 -2.61
N GLU A 267 2.95 -0.68 -2.85
CA GLU A 267 3.80 -1.44 -1.94
C GLU A 267 5.28 -1.29 -2.30
N TRP A 268 6.11 -1.13 -1.27
CA TRP A 268 7.55 -1.40 -1.33
C TRP A 268 7.74 -2.90 -1.54
N ILE A 269 8.22 -3.32 -2.70
CA ILE A 269 8.29 -4.75 -3.03
C ILE A 269 9.55 -5.34 -2.41
N GLN A 270 9.37 -6.25 -1.45
CA GLN A 270 10.46 -7.07 -0.91
C GLN A 270 11.12 -7.85 -2.05
N ALA A 271 12.44 -7.74 -2.14
CA ALA A 271 13.23 -8.28 -3.22
C ALA A 271 14.67 -8.50 -2.75
N THR A 272 15.43 -9.10 -3.65
CA THR A 272 16.88 -9.14 -3.64
C THR A 272 17.39 -8.53 -4.95
N PRO A 273 18.69 -8.17 -5.06
CA PRO A 273 19.25 -7.67 -6.31
C PRO A 273 19.05 -8.60 -7.51
N CYS A 274 18.91 -9.92 -7.31
CA CYS A 274 18.67 -10.85 -8.41
C CYS A 274 17.23 -10.83 -8.96
N ASP A 275 16.28 -10.27 -8.21
CA ASP A 275 14.88 -10.15 -8.66
C ASP A 275 14.68 -8.93 -9.57
N ALA A 276 15.70 -8.08 -9.74
CA ALA A 276 15.60 -6.84 -10.49
C ALA A 276 14.99 -7.01 -11.89
N PRO A 277 15.38 -8.00 -12.73
CA PRO A 277 14.80 -8.14 -14.07
C PRO A 277 13.26 -8.22 -14.07
N GLU A 278 12.65 -8.83 -13.06
CA GLU A 278 11.20 -9.00 -12.94
C GLU A 278 10.44 -7.71 -12.54
N LEU A 279 11.17 -6.69 -12.11
CA LEU A 279 10.63 -5.41 -11.61
C LEU A 279 10.95 -4.22 -12.53
N SER A 280 11.62 -4.48 -13.66
CA SER A 280 12.17 -3.45 -14.57
C SER A 280 11.14 -2.55 -15.23
N ASP A 281 9.90 -3.04 -15.38
CA ASP A 281 8.75 -2.30 -15.89
C ASP A 281 8.09 -1.38 -14.84
N ARG A 282 8.52 -1.45 -13.57
CA ARG A 282 7.80 -0.86 -12.42
C ARG A 282 8.66 -0.06 -11.46
N ALA A 283 9.95 -0.35 -11.39
CA ALA A 283 10.83 0.28 -10.42
C ALA A 283 11.03 1.77 -10.74
N VAL A 284 11.08 2.60 -9.69
CA VAL A 284 11.43 4.01 -9.84
C VAL A 284 12.92 4.12 -10.17
N VAL A 285 13.21 4.46 -11.43
CA VAL A 285 14.55 4.83 -11.88
C VAL A 285 14.88 6.21 -11.30
N ALA A 286 15.84 6.27 -10.39
CA ALA A 286 16.23 7.50 -9.72
C ALA A 286 17.44 8.18 -10.32
N GLY A 287 18.20 7.47 -11.14
CA GLY A 287 19.36 8.05 -11.81
C GLY A 287 20.14 6.99 -12.56
N TYR A 288 21.44 7.19 -12.67
CA TYR A 288 22.29 6.40 -13.53
C TYR A 288 23.73 6.35 -13.03
N GLU A 289 24.41 5.25 -13.31
CA GLU A 289 25.84 5.09 -13.10
C GLU A 289 26.63 6.01 -14.04
N GLY A 290 27.71 6.61 -13.56
CA GLY A 290 28.44 7.64 -14.30
C GLY A 290 29.29 7.10 -15.46
N TYR A 291 29.66 5.81 -15.43
CA TYR A 291 30.59 5.23 -16.41
C TYR A 291 29.90 4.52 -17.59
N ASP A 292 28.70 3.94 -17.39
CA ASP A 292 27.97 3.21 -18.43
C ASP A 292 26.51 3.65 -18.59
N CYS A 293 26.07 4.67 -17.84
CA CYS A 293 24.69 5.16 -17.82
C CYS A 293 23.65 4.10 -17.45
N SER A 294 24.05 2.99 -16.82
CA SER A 294 23.10 1.96 -16.38
C SER A 294 22.16 2.52 -15.30
N PRO A 295 20.88 2.12 -15.29
CA PRO A 295 19.88 2.72 -14.42
C PRO A 295 20.11 2.33 -12.95
N LEU A 296 19.91 3.30 -12.07
CA LEU A 296 19.87 3.13 -10.62
C LEU A 296 18.43 3.20 -10.13
N TRP A 297 18.01 2.21 -9.35
CA TRP A 297 16.65 2.18 -8.78
C TRP A 297 16.63 2.63 -7.34
N VAL A 298 15.50 3.20 -6.92
CA VAL A 298 15.23 3.47 -5.50
C VAL A 298 14.98 2.16 -4.78
N ILE A 299 15.77 1.93 -3.73
CA ILE A 299 15.52 0.87 -2.76
C ILE A 299 15.50 1.42 -1.35
N ARG A 300 15.03 0.62 -0.41
CA ARG A 300 15.36 0.77 1.01
C ARG A 300 15.74 -0.58 1.61
N ALA A 301 16.50 -0.57 2.70
CA ALA A 301 16.88 -1.79 3.41
C ALA A 301 17.10 -1.51 4.90
N TRP A 302 16.86 -2.52 5.73
CA TRP A 302 17.25 -2.47 7.13
C TRP A 302 18.77 -2.61 7.25
N HIS A 303 19.41 -1.68 7.93
CA HIS A 303 20.83 -1.71 8.25
C HIS A 303 21.09 -0.98 9.57
N ALA A 304 21.78 -1.65 10.50
CA ALA A 304 22.07 -1.11 11.83
C ALA A 304 20.85 -0.50 12.55
N GLU A 305 19.72 -1.22 12.55
CA GLU A 305 18.43 -0.82 13.16
C GLU A 305 17.71 0.36 12.50
N ASP A 306 18.29 0.96 11.47
CA ASP A 306 17.64 1.97 10.64
C ASP A 306 17.06 1.31 9.38
N LEU A 307 15.91 1.78 8.90
CA LEU A 307 15.41 1.48 7.56
C LEU A 307 15.87 2.61 6.64
N ILE A 308 16.76 2.31 5.69
CA ILE A 308 17.55 3.33 4.98
C ILE A 308 17.28 3.27 3.46
N PRO A 309 16.92 4.41 2.84
CA PRO A 309 16.88 4.55 1.37
C PRO A 309 18.27 4.46 0.72
N GLY A 310 18.34 3.83 -0.44
CA GLY A 310 19.60 3.63 -1.16
C GLY A 310 19.41 3.40 -2.65
N LYS A 311 20.41 2.77 -3.27
CA LYS A 311 20.46 2.47 -4.70
C LYS A 311 20.50 0.96 -4.95
N LEU A 312 19.85 0.53 -6.03
CA LEU A 312 20.13 -0.76 -6.67
C LEU A 312 20.76 -0.49 -8.04
N ALA A 313 22.00 -0.93 -8.20
CA ALA A 313 22.74 -0.90 -9.46
C ALA A 313 22.38 -2.16 -10.26
N VAL A 314 21.36 -2.04 -11.12
CA VAL A 314 20.70 -3.19 -11.77
C VAL A 314 21.68 -3.99 -12.62
N ALA A 315 22.51 -3.30 -13.42
CA ALA A 315 23.50 -3.94 -14.29
C ALA A 315 24.59 -4.71 -13.51
N HIS A 316 24.81 -4.35 -12.24
CA HIS A 316 25.81 -4.95 -11.37
C HIS A 316 25.23 -5.97 -10.39
N GLY A 317 23.89 -6.09 -10.32
CA GLY A 317 23.22 -6.98 -9.38
C GLY A 317 23.57 -6.66 -7.92
N ALA A 318 23.79 -5.39 -7.59
CA ALA A 318 24.26 -4.98 -6.26
C ALA A 318 23.45 -3.79 -5.72
N ALA A 319 23.03 -3.88 -4.46
CA ALA A 319 22.30 -2.82 -3.77
C ALA A 319 23.11 -2.29 -2.59
N TYR A 320 22.96 -0.99 -2.33
CA TYR A 320 23.73 -0.27 -1.33
C TYR A 320 22.89 0.75 -0.59
N VAL A 321 23.15 0.90 0.72
CA VAL A 321 22.62 1.98 1.56
C VAL A 321 23.74 2.79 2.22
N PRO A 322 23.61 4.13 2.29
CA PRO A 322 24.59 4.99 2.96
C PRO A 322 24.39 4.94 4.47
N TRP A 323 25.41 4.54 5.22
CA TRP A 323 25.35 4.55 6.69
C TRP A 323 26.74 4.56 7.34
N GLY A 324 26.90 5.36 8.39
CA GLY A 324 28.10 5.34 9.25
C GLY A 324 29.38 5.77 8.54
N GLY A 325 29.30 6.60 7.51
CA GLY A 325 30.44 7.01 6.68
C GLY A 325 30.77 6.05 5.53
N LEU A 326 30.03 4.95 5.37
CA LEU A 326 30.32 3.88 4.42
C LEU A 326 29.16 3.62 3.45
N GLU A 327 29.52 3.09 2.28
CA GLU A 327 28.60 2.42 1.37
C GLU A 327 28.43 0.97 1.82
N ASN A 328 27.22 0.60 2.26
CA ASN A 328 26.96 -0.72 2.85
C ASN A 328 26.17 -1.57 1.86
N ALA A 329 26.75 -2.71 1.44
CA ALA A 329 26.07 -3.67 0.59
C ALA A 329 24.89 -4.33 1.34
N VAL A 330 23.74 -4.42 0.68
CA VAL A 330 22.52 -5.03 1.22
C VAL A 330 21.95 -6.06 0.26
N GLN A 331 21.32 -7.10 0.79
CA GLN A 331 20.76 -8.21 0.01
C GLN A 331 19.24 -8.29 0.15
N CYS A 332 18.71 -8.16 1.37
CA CYS A 332 17.27 -8.01 1.58
C CYS A 332 16.92 -6.54 1.39
N ILE A 333 16.22 -6.24 0.30
CA ILE A 333 15.86 -4.89 -0.10
C ILE A 333 14.37 -4.79 -0.32
N GLU A 334 13.90 -3.56 -0.34
CA GLU A 334 12.58 -3.21 -0.83
C GLU A 334 12.72 -2.24 -1.99
N VAL A 335 12.16 -2.58 -3.15
CA VAL A 335 12.17 -1.73 -4.34
C VAL A 335 10.93 -0.83 -4.34
N LEU A 336 11.13 0.48 -4.55
CA LEU A 336 10.01 1.39 -4.75
C LEU A 336 9.47 1.24 -6.16
N CYS A 337 8.17 0.96 -6.28
CA CYS A 337 7.46 0.94 -7.54
C CYS A 337 6.43 2.05 -7.61
N ALA A 338 6.50 2.84 -8.68
CA ALA A 338 5.55 3.88 -9.01
C ALA A 338 5.62 4.15 -10.51
N ARG A 339 4.56 4.71 -11.09
CA ARG A 339 4.61 5.14 -12.49
C ARG A 339 5.37 6.46 -12.59
N PRO A 340 6.11 6.71 -13.69
CA PRO A 340 6.84 7.97 -13.87
C PRO A 340 5.94 9.21 -13.79
N GLU A 341 4.67 9.11 -14.18
CA GLU A 341 3.70 10.22 -14.09
C GLU A 341 3.17 10.50 -12.68
N ASP A 342 3.35 9.57 -11.74
CA ASP A 342 2.86 9.70 -10.36
C ASP A 342 3.91 10.31 -9.40
N VAL A 343 5.15 10.46 -9.87
CA VAL A 343 6.28 10.96 -9.06
C VAL A 343 7.08 12.03 -9.79
N GLN A 344 7.67 12.93 -9.01
CA GLN A 344 8.52 14.01 -9.51
C GLN A 344 9.72 14.21 -8.58
N TRP A 345 10.78 14.78 -9.13
CA TRP A 345 11.98 15.17 -8.39
C TRP A 345 11.98 16.68 -8.22
N LEU A 346 12.02 17.14 -6.97
CA LEU A 346 12.02 18.57 -6.62
C LEU A 346 13.36 18.97 -6.01
N GLU A 347 14.00 20.01 -6.56
CA GLU A 347 15.25 20.54 -6.04
C GLU A 347 15.04 21.10 -4.62
N CYS A 348 15.94 20.71 -3.71
CA CYS A 348 15.92 21.06 -2.30
C CYS A 348 17.35 21.25 -1.79
N SER A 349 17.47 21.84 -0.61
CA SER A 349 18.76 22.00 0.04
C SER A 349 18.66 22.04 1.55
N CYS A 350 19.79 21.76 2.21
CA CYS A 350 20.01 21.99 3.64
C CYS A 350 18.92 21.36 4.56
N GLY A 351 18.49 20.14 4.25
CA GLY A 351 17.47 19.42 5.04
C GLY A 351 16.03 19.79 4.72
N THR A 352 15.80 20.71 3.77
CA THR A 352 14.45 21.05 3.30
C THR A 352 13.85 19.84 2.59
N VAL A 353 12.58 19.56 2.90
CA VAL A 353 11.80 18.48 2.31
C VAL A 353 10.40 19.00 1.96
N PRO A 354 9.90 18.80 0.73
CA PRO A 354 8.56 19.21 0.35
C PRO A 354 7.45 18.46 1.11
N PRO A 355 6.26 19.04 1.31
CA PRO A 355 5.16 18.38 2.02
C PRO A 355 4.69 17.06 1.39
N ASN A 356 4.89 16.88 0.09
CA ASN A 356 4.55 15.70 -0.71
C ASN A 356 5.73 14.74 -0.92
N ALA A 357 6.80 14.85 -0.13
CA ALA A 357 7.97 13.99 -0.25
C ALA A 357 7.69 12.54 0.16
N ILE A 358 8.29 11.61 -0.58
CA ILE A 358 8.18 10.18 -0.30
C ILE A 358 9.08 9.78 0.86
N GLU A 359 8.45 9.29 1.94
CA GLU A 359 9.15 8.65 3.04
C GLU A 359 9.82 7.37 2.54
N GLY A 360 11.14 7.35 2.64
CA GLY A 360 11.96 6.23 2.24
C GLY A 360 12.32 5.29 3.38
N GLY A 361 12.28 5.75 4.63
CA GLY A 361 12.67 4.96 5.77
C GLY A 361 12.67 5.76 7.07
N ARG A 362 13.22 5.16 8.14
CA ARG A 362 13.29 5.77 9.46
C ARG A 362 14.54 5.33 10.21
N THR A 363 15.10 6.22 11.01
CA THR A 363 16.13 5.84 11.98
C THR A 363 15.53 5.05 13.14
N SER A 364 16.39 4.35 13.87
CA SER A 364 16.10 3.69 15.15
C SER A 364 15.56 4.64 16.22
N SER A 365 15.89 5.93 16.15
CA SER A 365 15.33 6.99 17.00
C SER A 365 13.95 7.50 16.54
N GLY A 366 13.47 7.04 15.37
CA GLY A 366 12.17 7.39 14.80
C GLY A 366 12.17 8.60 13.85
N GLU A 367 13.34 9.18 13.55
CA GLU A 367 13.45 10.25 12.54
C GLU A 367 13.06 9.72 11.16
N VAL A 368 12.25 10.47 10.42
CA VAL A 368 11.86 10.13 9.05
C VAL A 368 13.02 10.42 8.11
N LEU A 369 13.35 9.44 7.26
CA LEU A 369 14.27 9.57 6.14
C LEU A 369 13.48 9.65 4.83
N TYR A 370 13.89 10.56 3.95
CA TYR A 370 13.27 10.74 2.64
C TYR A 370 14.19 10.25 1.53
N ILE A 371 13.63 10.03 0.35
CA ILE A 371 14.40 9.62 -0.83
C ILE A 371 14.92 10.88 -1.52
N GLY A 372 16.23 10.99 -1.63
CA GLY A 372 16.87 12.05 -2.39
C GLY A 372 17.78 11.48 -3.47
N ARG A 373 18.18 12.31 -4.42
CA ARG A 373 19.27 12.02 -5.36
C ARG A 373 20.19 13.23 -5.53
N ALA A 374 21.45 12.98 -5.82
CA ALA A 374 22.43 14.00 -6.09
C ALA A 374 23.40 13.55 -7.19
N SER A 375 24.05 14.52 -7.84
CA SER A 375 25.08 14.26 -8.84
C SER A 375 26.46 14.19 -8.17
N GLN A 376 27.22 13.14 -8.48
CA GLN A 376 28.58 12.92 -8.01
C GLN A 376 29.41 12.27 -9.12
N GLN A 377 30.48 12.93 -9.55
CA GLN A 377 31.41 12.44 -10.58
C GLN A 377 30.71 11.88 -11.85
N GLY A 378 29.64 12.55 -12.30
CA GLY A 378 28.88 12.15 -13.48
C GLY A 378 27.80 11.10 -13.25
N SER A 379 27.73 10.49 -12.06
CA SER A 379 26.58 9.66 -11.66
C SER A 379 25.50 10.51 -11.01
N LEU A 380 24.23 10.22 -11.32
CA LEU A 380 23.09 10.69 -10.56
C LEU A 380 22.62 9.55 -9.66
N THR A 381 22.82 9.64 -8.34
CA THR A 381 22.63 8.51 -7.43
C THR A 381 21.57 8.80 -6.36
N PRO A 382 20.63 7.89 -6.09
CA PRO A 382 19.71 8.00 -4.97
C PRO A 382 20.34 7.64 -3.62
N GLY A 383 19.76 8.16 -2.54
CA GLY A 383 20.13 7.86 -1.17
C GLY A 383 19.14 8.46 -0.18
N LYS A 384 19.59 8.64 1.06
CA LYS A 384 18.75 9.10 2.17
C LYS A 384 18.88 10.62 2.35
N VAL A 385 17.77 11.31 2.50
CA VAL A 385 17.73 12.68 3.03
C VAL A 385 17.42 12.59 4.51
N GLN A 386 18.29 13.17 5.33
CA GLN A 386 18.12 13.21 6.78
C GLN A 386 17.99 14.69 7.21
N PRO A 387 16.74 15.17 7.44
CA PRO A 387 16.49 16.57 7.72
C PRO A 387 17.27 17.13 8.90
N SER A 388 17.43 16.37 9.99
CA SER A 388 18.17 16.81 11.18
C SER A 388 19.66 17.03 10.90
N HIS A 389 20.22 16.33 9.91
CA HIS A 389 21.61 16.49 9.47
C HIS A 389 21.77 17.58 8.39
N GLN A 390 20.66 18.12 7.89
CA GLN A 390 20.65 19.10 6.80
C GLN A 390 21.35 18.60 5.52
N SER A 391 21.31 17.29 5.29
CA SER A 391 22.04 16.62 4.21
C SER A 391 21.27 15.47 3.59
N MET A 392 21.50 15.30 2.30
CA MET A 392 21.31 14.03 1.60
C MET A 392 22.62 13.25 1.64
N TYR A 393 22.55 11.93 1.82
CA TYR A 393 23.69 11.05 1.78
C TYR A 393 23.49 10.01 0.68
N MET A 394 24.53 9.78 -0.12
CA MET A 394 24.56 8.73 -1.14
C MET A 394 25.70 7.74 -0.92
N SER A 395 25.47 6.52 -1.37
CA SER A 395 26.48 5.46 -1.45
C SER A 395 27.30 5.65 -2.73
N PHE A 396 28.60 5.91 -2.61
CA PHE A 396 29.48 6.12 -3.75
C PHE A 396 30.93 5.79 -3.42
N ASP A 397 31.57 4.95 -4.25
CA ASP A 397 32.98 4.56 -4.15
C ASP A 397 33.39 4.08 -2.75
N GLY A 398 32.58 3.19 -2.16
CA GLY A 398 32.81 2.62 -0.84
C GLY A 398 32.47 3.54 0.34
N LYS A 399 31.98 4.76 0.08
CA LYS A 399 31.73 5.79 1.11
C LYS A 399 30.28 6.25 1.13
N GLU A 400 29.87 6.74 2.28
CA GLU A 400 28.71 7.60 2.43
C GLU A 400 29.15 9.06 2.20
N ILE A 401 28.62 9.70 1.16
CA ILE A 401 28.98 11.06 0.77
C ILE A 401 27.81 12.02 1.05
N PRO A 402 28.02 13.09 1.85
CA PRO A 402 27.00 14.11 2.10
C PRO A 402 26.89 15.12 0.95
N HIS A 403 25.65 15.51 0.63
CA HIS A 403 25.29 16.59 -0.28
C HIS A 403 24.29 17.53 0.39
N HIS A 404 24.52 18.84 0.26
CA HIS A 404 23.60 19.86 0.81
C HIS A 404 22.62 20.42 -0.24
N VAL A 405 22.85 20.13 -1.52
CA VAL A 405 21.93 20.41 -2.63
C VAL A 405 21.61 19.09 -3.30
N TYR A 406 20.34 18.78 -3.44
CA TYR A 406 19.85 17.49 -3.89
C TYR A 406 18.41 17.65 -4.44
N GLU A 407 17.91 16.62 -5.11
CA GLU A 407 16.49 16.54 -5.44
C GLU A 407 15.81 15.55 -4.49
N VAL A 408 14.55 15.81 -4.11
CA VAL A 408 13.72 14.93 -3.28
C VAL A 408 12.64 14.31 -4.15
N LEU A 409 12.44 12.99 -4.03
CA LEU A 409 11.35 12.29 -4.70
C LEU A 409 10.03 12.62 -4.00
N CYS A 410 9.07 13.14 -4.76
CA CYS A 410 7.77 13.56 -4.28
C CYS A 410 6.66 12.95 -5.15
N THR A 411 5.45 12.85 -4.63
CA THR A 411 4.27 12.54 -5.46
C THR A 411 3.88 13.75 -6.31
N VAL A 412 3.30 13.50 -7.49
CA VAL A 412 2.77 14.57 -8.37
C VAL A 412 1.51 15.21 -7.81
#